data_AF-A0A1B1YNK7-F1
#
_entry.id   AF-A0A1B1YNK7-F1
#
_cell.length_a   1.000
_cell.length_b   1.000
_cell.length_c   1.000
_cell.angle_alpha   90.00
_cell.angle_beta   90.00
_cell.angle_gamma   90.00
#
_symmetry.space_group_name_H-M   'P 1'
#
loop_
_entity.id
_entity.type
_entity.pdbx_description
1 polymer ?
#
loop_
_entity_poly.entity_id
_entity_poly.type
_entity_poly.pdbx_seq_one_letter_code
_entity_poly.pdbx_strand_id
1 'polypeptide(L)'
;MKKFLAITLPLIFLVLFTSCLKSDDKALKQLEEDELRPVSSIVLSEEDARRLNEKLPVTLYFSNQDGTRLVNEIRYINMEDAKQGTEQLASVLVKELVKGPSSSELKPTIPEGASLRSPVKIEGRTAIVDMTKEFVDNHPGGKEAEEITIFSIVNTLTELKDIETVKFLINGKEQKEFKGNFRFDNAFPRNESLIDRKQSFTVLPEDDGLFQDEAQETGATETYDEDILED
;
A
#
# COMPACT_ATOMS: atom_id res chain seq x y z
N MET A 1 -30.34 -100.17 -8.23
CA MET A 1 -30.49 -99.39 -9.49
C MET A 1 -31.75 -98.56 -9.39
N LYS A 2 -31.69 -97.26 -9.78
CA LYS A 2 -32.72 -96.20 -9.68
C LYS A 2 -32.85 -95.60 -8.26
N LYS A 3 -33.04 -94.29 -8.01
CA LYS A 3 -33.12 -93.04 -8.81
C LYS A 3 -33.09 -91.86 -7.81
N PHE A 4 -32.35 -90.80 -8.16
CA PHE A 4 -32.64 -89.36 -8.07
C PHE A 4 -33.54 -88.73 -6.97
N LEU A 5 -33.02 -87.59 -6.48
CA LEU A 5 -33.68 -86.27 -6.33
C LEU A 5 -34.29 -85.90 -4.96
N ALA A 6 -33.71 -84.88 -4.32
CA ALA A 6 -34.46 -83.86 -3.58
C ALA A 6 -33.57 -82.62 -3.32
N ILE A 7 -33.54 -81.74 -4.31
CA ILE A 7 -33.09 -80.34 -4.22
C ILE A 7 -34.17 -79.59 -3.45
N THR A 8 -33.99 -79.33 -2.15
CA THR A 8 -34.89 -78.47 -1.35
C THR A 8 -34.10 -77.66 -0.33
N LEU A 9 -33.36 -76.65 -0.77
CA LEU A 9 -32.97 -75.52 0.10
C LEU A 9 -32.60 -74.18 -0.59
N PRO A 10 -33.17 -73.77 -1.75
CA PRO A 10 -33.02 -72.38 -2.17
C PRO A 10 -34.35 -71.65 -2.40
N LEU A 11 -35.39 -71.90 -1.61
CA LEU A 11 -36.69 -71.21 -1.77
C LEU A 11 -37.16 -70.40 -0.55
N ILE A 12 -36.34 -70.29 0.52
CA ILE A 12 -36.64 -69.49 1.72
C ILE A 12 -35.62 -68.35 1.90
N PHE A 13 -35.03 -67.87 0.80
CA PHE A 13 -34.21 -66.64 0.83
C PHE A 13 -34.66 -65.58 -0.19
N LEU A 14 -35.75 -65.84 -0.93
CA LEU A 14 -36.20 -64.98 -2.04
C LEU A 14 -37.44 -64.11 -1.71
N VAL A 15 -37.78 -63.91 -0.43
CA VAL A 15 -39.00 -63.15 -0.05
C VAL A 15 -38.74 -62.02 0.96
N LEU A 16 -37.48 -61.66 1.22
CA LEU A 16 -37.16 -60.41 1.92
C LEU A 16 -36.39 -59.53 0.95
N PHE A 17 -36.80 -58.27 0.82
CA PHE A 17 -36.26 -57.24 -0.08
C PHE A 17 -36.97 -57.03 -1.43
N THR A 18 -38.30 -57.09 -1.44
CA THR A 18 -39.10 -56.11 -2.21
C THR A 18 -39.81 -55.16 -1.24
N SER A 19 -39.15 -54.06 -0.91
CA SER A 19 -39.81 -52.82 -0.46
C SER A 19 -39.25 -51.68 -1.31
N CYS A 20 -40.11 -51.15 -2.19
CA CYS A 20 -39.89 -49.92 -2.93
C CYS A 20 -39.77 -48.72 -1.99
N LEU A 21 -38.78 -47.86 -2.19
CA LEU A 21 -38.97 -46.41 -2.13
C LEU A 21 -38.16 -45.78 -3.27
N LYS A 22 -38.86 -45.36 -4.31
CA LYS A 22 -38.35 -44.55 -5.41
C LYS A 22 -38.81 -43.13 -5.12
N SER A 23 -37.94 -42.35 -4.46
CA SER A 23 -38.12 -40.92 -4.31
C SER A 23 -37.39 -40.24 -5.46
N ASP A 24 -38.13 -39.49 -6.27
CA ASP A 24 -37.58 -38.64 -7.31
C ASP A 24 -36.75 -37.52 -6.65
N ASP A 25 -35.44 -37.69 -6.63
CA ASP A 25 -34.52 -36.70 -6.08
C ASP A 25 -34.27 -35.60 -7.12
N LYS A 26 -35.26 -34.70 -7.25
CA LYS A 26 -35.12 -33.45 -8.02
C LYS A 26 -34.14 -32.46 -7.37
N ALA A 27 -33.63 -32.74 -6.16
CA ALA A 27 -32.69 -31.88 -5.47
C ALA A 27 -31.25 -31.97 -6.03
N LEU A 28 -30.87 -33.08 -6.66
CA LEU A 28 -29.50 -33.25 -7.17
C LEU A 28 -29.26 -32.60 -8.55
N LYS A 29 -30.34 -32.34 -9.32
CA LYS A 29 -30.22 -31.59 -10.59
C LYS A 29 -30.27 -30.08 -10.42
N GLN A 30 -30.66 -29.59 -9.24
CA GLN A 30 -30.77 -28.16 -8.96
C GLN A 30 -29.48 -27.59 -8.36
N LEU A 31 -28.53 -28.44 -7.97
CA LEU A 31 -27.20 -28.04 -7.47
C LEU A 31 -26.14 -27.95 -8.59
N GLU A 32 -26.45 -28.38 -9.82
CA GLU A 32 -25.48 -28.38 -10.94
C GLU A 32 -25.71 -27.21 -11.93
N GLU A 33 -26.84 -26.49 -11.86
CA GLU A 33 -27.15 -25.38 -12.78
C GLU A 33 -27.03 -23.97 -12.17
N ASP A 34 -26.90 -23.82 -10.84
CA ASP A 34 -26.88 -22.49 -10.18
C ASP A 34 -25.47 -21.96 -9.85
N GLU A 35 -24.41 -22.72 -10.11
CA GLU A 35 -23.00 -22.37 -9.83
C GLU A 35 -22.16 -22.06 -11.09
N LEU A 36 -22.78 -21.81 -12.25
CA LEU A 36 -22.06 -21.48 -13.50
C LEU A 36 -22.32 -20.07 -14.04
N ARG A 37 -22.75 -19.15 -13.19
CA ARG A 37 -22.68 -17.72 -13.53
C ARG A 37 -21.66 -17.05 -12.61
N PRO A 38 -20.54 -16.54 -13.15
CA PRO A 38 -19.66 -15.72 -12.34
C PRO A 38 -20.48 -14.54 -11.79
N VAL A 39 -20.49 -14.41 -10.48
CA VAL A 39 -21.04 -13.26 -9.77
C VAL A 39 -20.14 -12.08 -10.14
N SER A 40 -20.68 -11.13 -10.92
CA SER A 40 -20.02 -9.92 -11.40
C SER A 40 -18.73 -10.15 -12.21
N SER A 41 -18.87 -10.50 -13.50
CA SER A 41 -17.86 -10.05 -14.45
C SER A 41 -18.04 -8.55 -14.62
N ILE A 42 -17.31 -7.75 -13.84
CA ILE A 42 -17.07 -6.35 -14.22
C ILE A 42 -16.36 -6.46 -15.57
N VAL A 43 -17.04 -6.13 -16.67
CA VAL A 43 -16.41 -6.02 -17.98
C VAL A 43 -15.57 -4.75 -17.91
N LEU A 44 -14.35 -4.85 -17.35
CA LEU A 44 -13.39 -3.79 -17.49
C LEU A 44 -13.11 -3.65 -18.99
N SER A 45 -13.36 -2.47 -19.54
CA SER A 45 -12.94 -2.20 -20.89
C SER A 45 -11.41 -2.28 -20.95
N GLU A 46 -10.85 -2.56 -22.13
CA GLU A 46 -9.39 -2.50 -22.29
C GLU A 46 -8.84 -1.09 -21.98
N GLU A 47 -9.68 -0.05 -22.04
CA GLU A 47 -9.32 1.30 -21.65
C GLU A 47 -9.25 1.43 -20.12
N ASP A 48 -10.23 0.89 -19.40
CA ASP A 48 -10.24 0.90 -17.92
C ASP A 48 -9.09 0.05 -17.35
N ALA A 49 -8.82 -1.11 -17.96
CA ALA A 49 -7.68 -1.94 -17.60
C ALA A 49 -6.32 -1.26 -17.90
N ARG A 50 -6.24 -0.44 -18.96
CA ARG A 50 -5.05 0.38 -19.26
C ARG A 50 -4.85 1.48 -18.23
N ARG A 51 -5.92 2.20 -17.86
CA ARG A 51 -5.90 3.28 -16.86
C ARG A 51 -5.49 2.79 -15.46
N LEU A 52 -5.97 1.62 -15.04
CA LEU A 52 -5.53 0.97 -13.80
C LEU A 52 -4.04 0.58 -13.81
N ASN A 53 -3.49 0.26 -14.99
CA ASN A 53 -2.08 -0.07 -15.18
C ASN A 53 -1.19 1.15 -15.46
N GLU A 54 -1.73 2.38 -15.40
CA GLU A 54 -0.98 3.62 -15.65
C GLU A 54 -0.63 4.36 -14.36
N LYS A 55 -1.03 3.85 -13.20
CA LYS A 55 -0.74 4.46 -11.90
C LYS A 55 0.23 3.61 -11.09
N LEU A 56 1.21 4.25 -10.47
CA LEU A 56 2.16 3.64 -9.56
C LEU A 56 1.84 4.09 -8.12
N PRO A 57 1.53 3.18 -7.20
CA PRO A 57 1.45 3.52 -5.78
C PRO A 57 2.85 3.88 -5.26
N VAL A 58 2.93 5.00 -4.56
CA VAL A 58 4.14 5.51 -3.91
C VAL A 58 3.84 5.92 -2.49
N THR A 59 4.83 5.79 -1.62
CA THR A 59 4.69 6.05 -0.19
C THR A 59 5.35 7.37 0.17
N LEU A 60 4.57 8.30 0.71
CA LEU A 60 5.02 9.59 1.24
C LEU A 60 4.93 9.59 2.76
N TYR A 61 5.86 10.24 3.45
CA TYR A 61 5.83 10.34 4.91
C TYR A 61 5.54 11.78 5.34
N PHE A 62 4.45 11.97 6.07
CA PHE A 62 4.05 13.26 6.63
C PHE A 62 4.03 13.20 8.15
N SER A 63 3.89 14.35 8.81
CA SER A 63 3.83 14.40 10.26
C SER A 63 2.46 13.96 10.76
N ASN A 64 2.42 13.25 11.88
CA ASN A 64 1.20 13.11 12.68
C ASN A 64 0.75 14.47 13.24
N GLN A 65 -0.45 14.52 13.84
CA GLN A 65 -1.01 15.74 14.43
C GLN A 65 -0.12 16.36 15.52
N ASP A 66 0.63 15.54 16.26
CA ASP A 66 1.42 16.03 17.39
C ASP A 66 2.82 16.52 16.98
N GLY A 67 3.26 16.30 15.74
CA GLY A 67 4.59 16.74 15.28
C GLY A 67 5.73 15.83 15.73
N THR A 68 5.45 14.58 16.11
CA THR A 68 6.40 13.69 16.79
C THR A 68 6.75 12.44 16.01
N ARG A 69 5.92 12.05 15.04
CA ARG A 69 6.09 10.82 14.25
C ARG A 69 5.76 11.04 12.79
N LEU A 70 6.36 10.21 11.94
CA LEU A 70 6.08 10.14 10.53
C LEU A 70 5.04 9.06 10.25
N VAL A 71 3.98 9.43 9.55
CA VAL A 71 2.90 8.53 9.14
C VAL A 71 2.90 8.45 7.62
N ASN A 72 2.72 7.24 7.08
CA ASN A 72 2.75 7.06 5.64
C ASN A 72 1.40 7.41 4.99
N GLU A 73 1.47 8.07 3.85
CA GLU A 73 0.36 8.32 2.93
C GLU A 73 0.72 7.73 1.57
N ILE A 74 -0.06 6.76 1.10
CA ILE A 74 0.08 6.15 -0.21
C ILE A 74 -0.62 7.04 -1.23
N ARG A 75 0.10 7.45 -2.27
CA ARG A 75 -0.44 8.18 -3.43
C ARG A 75 -0.23 7.39 -4.70
N TYR A 76 -1.03 7.68 -5.71
CA TYR A 76 -0.90 7.11 -7.04
C TYR A 76 -0.38 8.18 -8.01
N ILE A 77 0.83 8.00 -8.51
CA ILE A 77 1.44 8.87 -9.52
C ILE A 77 1.39 8.21 -10.90
N ASN A 78 1.60 8.97 -11.97
CA ASN A 78 1.61 8.42 -13.32
C ASN A 78 2.83 7.50 -13.53
N MET A 79 2.61 6.33 -14.12
CA MET A 79 3.66 5.35 -14.41
C MET A 79 4.66 5.90 -15.46
N GLU A 80 4.27 6.88 -16.25
CA GLU A 80 5.18 7.60 -17.15
C GLU A 80 6.34 8.26 -16.40
N ASP A 81 6.08 8.82 -15.21
CA ASP A 81 7.12 9.41 -14.37
C ASP A 81 8.10 8.34 -13.86
N ALA A 82 7.58 7.15 -13.52
CA ALA A 82 8.39 6.03 -13.05
C ALA A 82 9.30 5.44 -14.15
N LYS A 83 8.83 5.45 -15.41
CA LYS A 83 9.60 4.95 -16.56
C LYS A 83 10.76 5.86 -16.96
N GLN A 84 10.77 7.11 -16.51
CA GLN A 84 11.83 8.07 -16.80
C GLN A 84 13.08 7.88 -15.91
N GLY A 85 13.04 6.96 -14.96
CA GLY A 85 14.17 6.57 -14.11
C GLY A 85 14.07 7.09 -12.68
N THR A 86 14.92 6.56 -11.81
CA THR A 86 14.84 6.78 -10.35
C THR A 86 15.03 8.25 -9.96
N GLU A 87 15.88 9.01 -10.65
CA GLU A 87 16.08 10.45 -10.40
C GLU A 87 14.81 11.29 -10.64
N GLN A 88 14.10 11.00 -11.75
CA GLN A 88 12.85 11.67 -12.06
C GLN A 88 11.77 11.29 -11.06
N LEU A 89 11.64 9.99 -10.75
CA LEU A 89 10.70 9.51 -9.74
C LEU A 89 10.95 10.17 -8.38
N ALA A 90 12.20 10.20 -7.90
CA ALA A 90 12.58 10.89 -6.68
C ALA A 90 12.21 12.38 -6.71
N SER A 91 12.43 13.06 -7.84
CA SER A 91 12.04 14.45 -8.03
C SER A 91 10.53 14.67 -7.92
N VAL A 92 9.72 13.74 -8.45
CA VAL A 92 8.26 13.76 -8.31
C VAL A 92 7.86 13.56 -6.85
N LEU A 93 8.46 12.60 -6.14
CA LEU A 93 8.16 12.35 -4.72
C LEU A 93 8.44 13.58 -3.84
N VAL A 94 9.58 14.27 -4.03
CA VAL A 94 9.85 15.50 -3.27
C VAL A 94 8.83 16.60 -3.59
N LYS A 95 8.42 16.74 -4.86
CA LYS A 95 7.36 17.70 -5.24
C LYS A 95 6.02 17.34 -4.60
N GLU A 96 5.68 16.06 -4.48
CA GLU A 96 4.48 15.61 -3.79
C GLU A 96 4.52 15.91 -2.29
N LEU A 97 5.68 15.77 -1.64
CA LEU A 97 5.86 16.20 -0.25
C LEU A 97 5.69 17.71 -0.09
N VAL A 98 6.21 18.51 -1.02
CA VAL A 98 6.07 19.97 -1.04
C VAL A 98 4.59 20.40 -1.14
N LYS A 99 3.76 19.63 -1.84
CA LYS A 99 2.30 19.89 -1.92
C LYS A 99 1.59 19.71 -0.56
N GLY A 100 2.22 19.01 0.40
CA GLY A 100 1.62 18.66 1.69
C GLY A 100 0.69 17.44 1.59
N PRO A 101 0.21 16.91 2.72
CA PRO A 101 -0.65 15.73 2.79
C PRO A 101 -2.04 15.97 2.19
N SER A 102 -2.73 14.90 1.79
CA SER A 102 -4.14 14.96 1.38
C SER A 102 -5.08 14.72 2.56
N SER A 103 -4.67 13.91 3.54
CA SER A 103 -5.44 13.69 4.76
C SER A 103 -5.34 14.88 5.72
N SER A 104 -6.48 15.31 6.27
CA SER A 104 -6.54 16.32 7.34
C SER A 104 -5.99 15.82 8.68
N GLU A 105 -5.83 14.50 8.82
CA GLU A 105 -5.21 13.86 9.99
C GLU A 105 -3.68 13.93 9.95
N LEU A 106 -3.09 14.40 8.84
CA LEU A 106 -1.66 14.61 8.69
C LEU A 106 -1.31 16.09 8.62
N LYS A 107 -0.07 16.42 8.96
CA LYS A 107 0.49 17.77 8.86
C LYS A 107 1.61 17.85 7.83
N PRO A 108 1.72 18.96 7.08
CA PRO A 108 2.82 19.17 6.16
C PRO A 108 4.15 19.21 6.93
N THR A 109 5.17 18.62 6.34
CA THR A 109 6.53 18.54 6.90
C THR A 109 7.47 19.53 6.23
N ILE A 110 7.12 20.00 5.03
CA ILE A 110 7.91 20.95 4.26
C ILE A 110 7.47 22.38 4.62
N PRO A 111 8.40 23.28 5.00
CA PRO A 111 8.06 24.67 5.31
C PRO A 111 7.39 25.40 4.15
N GLU A 112 6.47 26.31 4.49
CA GLU A 112 5.74 27.10 3.49
C GLU A 112 6.71 27.88 2.58
N GLY A 113 6.44 27.88 1.27
CA GLY A 113 7.27 28.56 0.27
C GLY A 113 8.54 27.81 -0.13
N ALA A 114 8.90 26.72 0.55
CA ALA A 114 9.98 25.85 0.12
C ALA A 114 9.60 25.05 -1.13
N SER A 115 10.55 24.86 -2.04
CA SER A 115 10.36 24.03 -3.22
C SER A 115 11.64 23.32 -3.64
N LEU A 116 11.50 22.29 -4.47
CA LEU A 116 12.62 21.61 -5.10
C LEU A 116 13.22 22.54 -6.20
N ARG A 117 14.47 22.96 -6.02
CA ARG A 117 15.14 23.93 -6.90
C ARG A 117 15.61 23.32 -8.21
N SER A 118 16.07 22.07 -8.18
CA SER A 118 16.51 21.33 -9.35
C SER A 118 16.13 19.85 -9.25
N PRO A 119 16.05 19.10 -10.36
CA PRO A 119 15.84 17.66 -10.31
C PRO A 119 16.82 16.98 -9.34
N VAL A 120 16.31 16.01 -8.60
CA VAL A 120 17.09 15.17 -7.70
C VAL A 120 18.11 14.39 -8.52
N LYS A 121 19.35 14.36 -8.05
CA LYS A 121 20.42 13.56 -8.66
C LYS A 121 20.76 12.37 -7.77
N ILE A 122 21.21 11.28 -8.35
CA ILE A 122 21.66 10.10 -7.59
C ILE A 122 23.14 9.86 -7.87
N GLU A 123 23.94 9.94 -6.81
CA GLU A 123 25.38 9.64 -6.83
C GLU A 123 25.63 8.36 -6.01
N GLY A 124 25.89 7.26 -6.70
CA GLY A 124 25.95 5.93 -6.07
C GLY A 124 24.58 5.53 -5.54
N ARG A 125 24.42 5.50 -4.21
CA ARG A 125 23.15 5.22 -3.51
C ARG A 125 22.69 6.42 -2.66
N THR A 126 23.21 7.60 -2.96
CA THR A 126 22.87 8.85 -2.27
C THR A 126 22.06 9.75 -3.19
N ALA A 127 20.85 10.13 -2.78
CA ALA A 127 20.06 11.14 -3.48
C ALA A 127 20.47 12.55 -3.03
N ILE A 128 20.81 13.41 -3.98
CA ILE A 128 21.15 14.82 -3.76
C ILE A 128 19.91 15.66 -4.02
N VAL A 129 19.35 16.22 -2.96
CA VAL A 129 18.12 17.02 -2.98
C VAL A 129 18.47 18.50 -2.79
N ASP A 130 18.22 19.31 -3.82
CA ASP A 130 18.50 20.74 -3.79
C ASP A 130 17.21 21.54 -3.58
N MET A 131 17.05 22.09 -2.39
CA MET A 131 15.88 22.86 -1.98
C MET A 131 16.14 24.37 -2.08
N THR A 132 15.07 25.15 -2.21
CA THR A 132 15.17 26.61 -2.09
C THR A 132 15.49 27.04 -0.65
N LYS A 133 15.92 28.29 -0.46
CA LYS A 133 16.32 28.81 0.87
C LYS A 133 15.20 28.76 1.90
N GLU A 134 13.94 28.88 1.47
CA GLU A 134 12.75 28.86 2.32
C GLU A 134 12.64 27.56 3.11
N PHE A 135 13.20 26.45 2.60
CA PHE A 135 13.28 25.18 3.32
C PHE A 135 14.00 25.32 4.66
N VAL A 136 14.99 26.20 4.74
CA VAL A 136 15.67 26.54 6.00
C VAL A 136 15.04 27.78 6.62
N ASP A 137 14.89 28.87 5.86
CA ASP A 137 14.53 30.18 6.39
C ASP A 137 13.16 30.18 7.10
N ASN A 138 12.16 29.51 6.50
CA ASN A 138 10.79 29.48 7.00
C ASN A 138 10.53 28.32 7.97
N HIS A 139 11.52 27.47 8.23
CA HIS A 139 11.36 26.36 9.18
C HIS A 139 11.20 26.91 10.61
N PRO A 140 10.23 26.41 11.41
CA PRO A 140 9.96 26.92 12.76
C PRO A 140 11.11 26.69 13.76
N GLY A 141 12.01 25.75 13.43
CA GLY A 141 13.11 25.32 14.30
C GLY A 141 12.63 24.38 15.40
N GLY A 142 13.55 24.01 16.29
CA GLY A 142 13.30 23.00 17.33
C GLY A 142 13.70 21.61 16.84
N LYS A 143 14.35 20.84 17.71
CA LYS A 143 14.99 19.57 17.34
C LYS A 143 14.00 18.59 16.72
N GLU A 144 12.84 18.40 17.34
CA GLU A 144 11.83 17.45 16.91
C GLU A 144 11.24 17.86 15.55
N ALA A 145 10.93 19.15 15.35
CA ALA A 145 10.40 19.64 14.09
C ALA A 145 11.44 19.51 12.95
N GLU A 146 12.71 19.86 13.22
CA GLU A 146 13.81 19.65 12.26
C GLU A 146 13.95 18.19 11.88
N GLU A 147 13.86 17.28 12.86
CA GLU A 147 13.95 15.83 12.65
C GLU A 147 12.83 15.34 11.73
N ILE A 148 11.57 15.72 12.01
CA ILE A 148 10.41 15.34 11.21
C ILE A 148 10.50 15.88 9.78
N THR A 149 10.92 17.14 9.60
CA THR A 149 11.09 17.73 8.26
C THR A 149 12.17 17.00 7.45
N ILE A 150 13.33 16.73 8.06
CA ILE A 150 14.44 16.05 7.37
C ILE A 150 14.03 14.61 7.02
N PHE A 151 13.56 13.84 8.01
CA PHE A 151 13.30 12.42 7.80
C PHE A 151 12.01 12.13 7.02
N SER A 152 11.11 13.10 6.88
CA SER A 152 10.00 13.01 5.90
C SER A 152 10.55 12.80 4.48
N ILE A 153 11.49 13.63 4.03
CA ILE A 153 12.11 13.48 2.70
C ILE A 153 12.98 12.22 2.66
N VAL A 154 13.81 11.99 3.68
CA VAL A 154 14.72 10.84 3.71
C VAL A 154 13.96 9.52 3.64
N ASN A 155 12.95 9.33 4.49
CA ASN A 155 12.20 8.09 4.52
C ASN A 155 11.39 7.90 3.23
N THR A 156 10.81 8.95 2.66
CA THR A 156 10.13 8.86 1.37
C THR A 156 11.07 8.44 0.24
N LEU A 157 12.25 9.06 0.13
CA LEU A 157 13.17 8.74 -0.97
C LEU A 157 13.83 7.37 -0.80
N THR A 158 14.04 6.91 0.43
CA THR A 158 14.60 5.58 0.71
C THR A 158 13.61 4.43 0.56
N GLU A 159 12.33 4.70 0.23
CA GLU A 159 11.41 3.68 -0.32
C GLU A 159 11.88 3.19 -1.71
N LEU A 160 12.62 4.04 -2.43
CA LEU A 160 13.22 3.67 -3.71
C LEU A 160 14.46 2.80 -3.44
N LYS A 161 14.45 1.56 -3.92
CA LYS A 161 15.49 0.55 -3.66
C LYS A 161 16.91 0.97 -4.06
N ASP A 162 17.04 1.94 -4.96
CA ASP A 162 18.33 2.46 -5.43
C ASP A 162 18.92 3.55 -4.50
N ILE A 163 18.13 4.04 -3.52
CA ILE A 163 18.50 5.14 -2.62
C ILE A 163 18.60 4.61 -1.18
N GLU A 164 19.78 4.74 -0.58
CA GLU A 164 20.02 4.40 0.84
C GLU A 164 20.13 5.63 1.74
N THR A 165 20.62 6.73 1.18
CA THR A 165 20.83 7.97 1.93
C THR A 165 20.43 9.19 1.10
N VAL A 166 20.15 10.28 1.79
CA VAL A 166 19.81 11.56 1.16
C VAL A 166 20.74 12.64 1.68
N LYS A 167 21.28 13.46 0.78
CA LYS A 167 22.08 14.64 1.10
C LYS A 167 21.36 15.87 0.57
N PHE A 168 21.37 16.94 1.36
CA PHE A 168 20.67 18.17 1.03
C PHE A 168 21.62 19.26 0.56
N LEU A 169 21.15 20.05 -0.39
CA LEU A 169 21.74 21.33 -0.80
C LEU A 169 20.67 22.41 -0.65
N ILE A 170 21.10 23.61 -0.28
CA ILE A 170 20.24 24.78 -0.21
C ILE A 170 20.75 25.80 -1.22
N ASN A 171 19.94 26.09 -2.23
CA ASN A 171 20.35 26.93 -3.36
C ASN A 171 21.67 26.46 -4.01
N GLY A 172 21.83 25.14 -4.17
CA GLY A 172 23.01 24.52 -4.77
C GLY A 172 24.27 24.54 -3.91
N LYS A 173 24.16 24.86 -2.63
CA LYS A 173 25.28 24.89 -1.69
C LYS A 173 25.02 23.99 -0.49
N GLU A 174 26.07 23.35 -0.01
CA GLU A 174 26.03 22.65 1.27
C GLU A 174 25.88 23.66 2.41
N GLN A 175 25.14 23.27 3.44
CA GLN A 175 25.01 24.02 4.68
C GLN A 175 25.54 23.16 5.82
N LYS A 176 26.26 23.76 6.77
CA LYS A 176 26.82 23.01 7.91
C LYS A 176 25.74 22.51 8.85
N GLU A 177 24.72 23.32 9.04
CA GLU A 177 23.63 23.09 9.97
C GLU A 177 22.30 23.48 9.32
N PHE A 178 21.21 22.85 9.78
CA PHE A 178 19.87 23.17 9.30
C PHE A 178 19.31 24.40 10.02
N LYS A 179 18.80 24.25 11.25
CA LYS A 179 18.40 25.37 12.14
C LYS A 179 19.13 25.32 13.51
N GLY A 180 20.28 24.64 13.54
CA GLY A 180 21.19 24.57 14.69
C GLY A 180 21.11 23.29 15.51
N ASN A 181 20.15 22.39 15.24
CA ASN A 181 20.05 21.12 15.96
C ASN A 181 20.62 19.91 15.18
N PHE A 182 20.71 20.03 13.86
CA PHE A 182 21.26 18.99 12.99
C PHE A 182 22.43 19.51 12.17
N ARG A 183 23.49 18.71 12.11
CA ARG A 183 24.49 18.82 11.04
C ARG A 183 23.80 18.50 9.73
N PHE A 184 24.08 19.32 8.72
CA PHE A 184 23.40 19.28 7.43
C PHE A 184 24.38 19.13 6.26
N ASP A 185 25.66 18.89 6.57
CA ASP A 185 26.74 18.64 5.63
C ASP A 185 26.97 17.14 5.34
N ASN A 186 26.28 16.26 6.09
CA ASN A 186 26.32 14.81 5.94
C ASN A 186 25.14 14.27 5.10
N ALA A 187 25.27 13.03 4.65
CA ALA A 187 24.14 12.26 4.15
C ALA A 187 23.35 11.66 5.32
N PHE A 188 22.03 11.57 5.17
CA PHE A 188 21.08 11.05 6.14
C PHE A 188 20.58 9.67 5.68
N PRO A 189 20.81 8.60 6.46
CA PRO A 189 20.19 7.30 6.21
C PRO A 189 18.73 7.29 6.67
N ARG A 190 17.96 6.32 6.18
CA ARG A 190 16.60 6.06 6.64
C ARG A 190 16.52 5.94 8.18
N ASN A 191 15.47 6.50 8.76
CA ASN A 191 15.20 6.40 10.19
C ASN A 191 13.83 5.77 10.46
N GLU A 192 13.85 4.47 10.75
CA GLU A 192 12.65 3.66 11.02
C GLU A 192 11.97 3.99 12.35
N SER A 193 12.71 4.50 13.36
CA SER A 193 12.13 4.73 14.69
C SER A 193 11.14 5.89 14.72
N LEU A 194 11.21 6.79 13.72
CA LEU A 194 10.27 7.91 13.59
C LEU A 194 8.94 7.48 12.96
N ILE A 195 8.90 6.35 12.26
CA ILE A 195 7.70 5.90 11.55
C ILE A 195 6.68 5.36 12.57
N ASP A 196 5.46 5.85 12.51
CA ASP A 196 4.31 5.23 13.15
C ASP A 196 3.73 4.18 12.21
N ARG A 197 3.79 2.91 12.63
CA ARG A 197 3.31 1.77 11.83
C ARG A 197 1.85 1.42 12.11
N LYS A 198 1.21 2.09 13.06
CA LYS A 198 -0.19 1.83 13.44
C LYS A 198 -1.19 2.57 12.55
N GLN A 199 -0.73 3.59 11.84
CA GLN A 199 -1.56 4.46 11.02
C GLN A 199 -0.98 4.50 9.60
N SER A 200 -1.86 4.44 8.60
CA SER A 200 -1.50 4.55 7.19
C SER A 200 -2.69 5.14 6.45
N PHE A 201 -2.43 6.09 5.55
CA PHE A 201 -3.45 6.72 4.72
C PHE A 201 -3.26 6.32 3.26
N THR A 202 -4.36 6.18 2.51
CA THR A 202 -4.31 5.90 1.06
C THR A 202 -5.18 6.91 0.34
N VAL A 203 -4.57 7.66 -0.58
CA VAL A 203 -5.26 8.61 -1.46
C VAL A 203 -5.59 7.88 -2.75
N LEU A 204 -6.86 7.59 -2.99
CA LEU A 204 -7.30 6.99 -4.25
C LEU A 204 -7.21 8.04 -5.37
N PRO A 205 -6.82 7.65 -6.60
CA PRO A 205 -6.90 8.55 -7.75
C PRO A 205 -8.35 9.04 -7.88
N GLU A 206 -8.56 10.34 -8.10
CA GLU A 206 -9.88 10.83 -8.50
C GLU A 206 -10.26 10.12 -9.80
N ASP A 207 -11.28 9.28 -9.68
CA ASP A 207 -11.91 8.58 -10.77
C ASP A 207 -12.61 9.60 -11.66
N ASP A 208 -12.21 9.69 -12.93
CA ASP A 208 -12.82 10.57 -13.91
C ASP A 208 -14.22 10.09 -14.38
N GLY A 209 -14.87 9.20 -13.62
CA GLY A 209 -16.32 9.02 -13.63
C GLY A 209 -16.84 7.58 -13.65
N LEU A 210 -16.21 6.63 -12.95
CA LEU A 210 -16.58 5.20 -12.95
C LEU A 210 -17.22 4.66 -11.67
N PHE A 211 -17.33 5.41 -10.57
CA PHE A 211 -17.99 4.94 -9.36
C PHE A 211 -18.92 6.00 -8.75
N GLN A 212 -20.22 5.88 -9.04
CA GLN A 212 -21.26 6.49 -8.21
C GLN A 212 -21.40 5.67 -6.92
N ASP A 213 -21.32 6.39 -5.79
CA ASP A 213 -21.75 6.03 -4.44
C ASP A 213 -21.24 4.69 -3.84
N GLU A 214 -20.24 4.80 -2.96
CA GLU A 214 -20.37 4.48 -1.51
C GLU A 214 -18.98 4.58 -0.86
N ALA A 215 -18.81 5.56 0.04
CA ALA A 215 -17.62 5.65 0.88
C ALA A 215 -17.66 4.51 1.92
N GLN A 216 -16.73 3.56 1.82
CA GLN A 216 -16.53 2.53 2.84
C GLN A 216 -15.21 2.79 3.59
N GLU A 217 -15.34 3.20 4.85
CA GLU A 217 -14.27 3.21 5.85
C GLU A 217 -13.78 1.77 6.05
N THR A 218 -12.58 1.43 5.56
CA THR A 218 -11.93 0.17 5.92
C THR A 218 -10.96 0.41 7.07
N GLY A 219 -11.48 0.43 8.30
CA GLY A 219 -10.68 0.35 9.52
C GLY A 219 -10.15 -1.07 9.70
N ALA A 220 -8.99 -1.39 9.13
CA ALA A 220 -8.30 -2.65 9.40
C ALA A 220 -7.58 -2.56 10.75
N THR A 221 -8.24 -3.02 11.82
CA THR A 221 -7.58 -3.27 13.10
C THR A 221 -6.99 -4.68 13.03
N GLU A 222 -5.70 -4.81 12.73
CA GLU A 222 -4.98 -6.08 12.94
C GLU A 222 -4.64 -6.21 14.43
N THR A 223 -5.52 -6.89 15.17
CA THR A 223 -5.22 -7.38 16.52
C THR A 223 -4.41 -8.67 16.37
N TYR A 224 -3.12 -8.62 16.66
CA TYR A 224 -2.31 -9.83 16.83
C TYR A 224 -2.59 -10.38 18.23
N ASP A 225 -3.38 -11.46 18.29
CA ASP A 225 -3.51 -12.27 19.49
C ASP A 225 -2.15 -12.95 19.76
N GLU A 226 -1.40 -12.41 20.73
CA GLU A 226 -0.35 -13.17 21.41
C GLU A 226 -1.02 -14.12 22.39
N ASP A 227 -1.16 -15.38 21.98
CA ASP A 227 -1.40 -16.46 22.92
C ASP A 227 -0.49 -17.65 22.58
N ILE A 228 0.05 -18.21 23.67
CA ILE A 228 0.75 -19.50 23.81
C ILE A 228 2.28 -19.40 23.74
N LEU A 229 2.91 -19.39 24.92
CA LEU A 229 3.74 -20.49 25.45
C LEU A 229 4.13 -20.18 26.90
N GLU A 230 3.36 -20.70 27.87
CA GLU A 230 3.89 -20.99 29.22
C GLU A 230 3.96 -22.52 29.36
N ASP A 231 5.17 -23.03 29.53
CA ASP A 231 5.49 -24.38 30.04
C ASP A 231 5.54 -24.37 31.57
#